data_AF-A0AAN7V5X9-F1
#
_entry.id   AF-A0AAN7V5X9-F1
#
_cell.length_a   1.000
_cell.length_b   1.000
_cell.length_c   1.000
_cell.angle_alpha   90.00
_cell.angle_beta   90.00
_cell.angle_gamma   90.00
#
_symmetry.space_group_name_H-M   'P 1'
#
loop_
_entity.id
_entity.type
_entity.pdbx_description
1 polymer ?
#
loop_
_entity_poly.entity_id
_entity_poly.type
_entity_poly.pdbx_seq_one_letter_code
_entity_poly.pdbx_strand_id
1 'polypeptide(L)'
;MPPSLIEVLHRPESQVQASKAQLDTIQMPYMVPDCSIFDKPLHFDVVRKYMMNRKDVVALAPQLYDEIDAVFREYWGDSAEWTTVNSWHACDRVITRAATSILIGLPTCRDPAFFEPARQFADFVMAGTVGINCLPPFLRRVVGPLVALPARYYHTQCLKILVPFIKKRISMWEDKRQKEGIPVGFLT
;
A
#
# COMPACT_ATOMS: atom_id res chain seq x y z
N MET A 1 11.87 -1.99 -29.88
CA MET A 1 10.87 -1.16 -30.58
C MET A 1 11.31 0.30 -30.50
N PRO A 2 11.29 1.08 -31.59
CA PRO A 2 11.70 2.48 -31.55
C PRO A 2 10.72 3.32 -30.70
N PRO A 3 11.21 4.27 -29.87
CA PRO A 3 10.39 5.07 -28.95
C PRO A 3 9.26 5.86 -29.61
N SER A 4 9.40 6.20 -30.90
CA SER A 4 8.42 6.95 -31.70
C SER A 4 7.12 6.19 -32.01
N LEU A 5 7.09 4.87 -31.82
CA LEU A 5 5.90 4.04 -32.06
C LEU A 5 5.02 3.90 -30.81
N ILE A 6 5.47 4.38 -29.65
CA ILE A 6 4.69 4.31 -28.42
C ILE A 6 3.90 5.62 -28.30
N GLU A 7 2.74 5.65 -28.96
CA GLU A 7 1.80 6.78 -28.98
C GLU A 7 1.49 7.33 -27.58
N VAL A 8 1.51 6.45 -26.57
CA VAL A 8 1.27 6.78 -25.16
C VAL A 8 2.32 7.74 -24.58
N LEU A 9 3.58 7.70 -25.05
CA LEU A 9 4.65 8.58 -24.56
C LEU A 9 4.50 10.04 -25.04
N HIS A 10 3.71 10.27 -26.08
CA HIS A 10 3.49 11.60 -26.66
C HIS A 10 2.22 12.29 -26.16
N ARG A 11 1.41 11.60 -25.36
CA ARG A 11 0.19 12.18 -24.78
C ARG A 11 0.52 12.91 -23.47
N PRO A 12 -0.15 14.04 -23.18
CA PRO A 12 0.04 14.74 -21.91
C PRO A 12 -0.33 13.85 -20.73
N GLU A 13 0.44 13.93 -19.62
CA GLU A 13 0.23 13.11 -18.42
C GLU A 13 -1.21 13.19 -17.88
N SER A 14 -1.90 14.30 -18.10
CA SER A 14 -3.31 14.48 -17.73
C SER A 14 -4.28 13.52 -18.44
N GLN A 15 -3.93 13.06 -19.64
CA GLN A 15 -4.70 12.12 -20.45
C GLN A 15 -4.25 10.66 -20.28
N VAL A 16 -3.01 10.43 -19.88
CA VAL A 16 -2.46 9.08 -19.60
C VAL A 16 -2.59 8.78 -18.12
N GLN A 17 -3.82 8.60 -17.67
CA GLN A 17 -4.07 8.17 -16.29
C GLN A 17 -3.87 6.66 -16.17
N ALA A 18 -2.59 6.24 -16.13
CA ALA A 18 -2.22 4.85 -15.86
C ALA A 18 -2.92 4.34 -14.58
N SER A 19 -3.07 5.21 -13.59
CA SER A 19 -3.82 4.94 -12.36
C SER A 19 -5.27 4.53 -12.60
N LYS A 20 -5.99 5.17 -13.52
CA LYS A 20 -7.38 4.84 -13.84
C LYS A 20 -7.50 3.48 -14.52
N ALA A 21 -6.63 3.21 -15.50
CA ALA A 21 -6.58 1.90 -16.14
C ALA A 21 -6.19 0.77 -15.18
N GLN A 22 -5.27 1.05 -14.25
CA GLN A 22 -4.90 0.11 -13.18
C GLN A 22 -6.07 -0.12 -12.22
N LEU A 23 -6.80 0.93 -11.79
CA LEU A 23 -7.97 0.79 -10.93
C LEU A 23 -9.10 -0.01 -11.59
N ASP A 24 -9.36 0.24 -12.88
CA ASP A 24 -10.31 -0.55 -13.67
C ASP A 24 -9.89 -2.02 -13.79
N THR A 25 -8.57 -2.26 -13.87
CA THR A 25 -8.01 -3.62 -13.91
C THR A 25 -8.13 -4.33 -12.56
N ILE A 26 -7.88 -3.64 -11.45
CA ILE A 26 -7.76 -4.24 -10.11
C ILE A 26 -9.13 -4.58 -9.48
N GLN A 27 -10.26 -4.35 -10.16
CA GLN A 27 -11.61 -4.73 -9.67
C GLN A 27 -11.88 -4.29 -8.21
N MET A 28 -11.22 -3.20 -7.79
CA MET A 28 -11.22 -2.69 -6.41
C MET A 28 -12.61 -2.37 -5.83
N PRO A 29 -13.62 -1.93 -6.62
CA PRO A 29 -14.97 -1.71 -6.11
C PRO A 29 -15.62 -2.94 -5.48
N TYR A 30 -15.19 -4.16 -5.87
CA TYR A 30 -15.66 -5.38 -5.22
C TYR A 30 -14.90 -5.64 -3.92
N MET A 31 -13.60 -5.35 -3.88
CA MET A 31 -12.69 -5.69 -2.78
C MET A 31 -12.81 -4.78 -1.56
N VAL A 32 -13.04 -3.49 -1.77
CA VAL A 32 -13.13 -2.50 -0.70
C VAL A 32 -14.51 -1.85 -0.72
N PRO A 33 -15.22 -1.78 0.42
CA PRO A 33 -16.58 -1.22 0.47
C PRO A 33 -16.66 0.29 0.17
N ASP A 34 -15.64 1.05 0.53
CA ASP A 34 -15.64 2.51 0.40
C ASP A 34 -15.07 2.93 -0.96
N CYS A 35 -15.94 3.40 -1.85
CA CYS A 35 -15.56 3.85 -3.18
C CYS A 35 -14.82 5.19 -3.17
N SER A 36 -14.94 6.00 -2.10
CA SER A 36 -14.30 7.32 -2.03
C SER A 36 -12.77 7.25 -2.02
N ILE A 37 -12.22 6.08 -1.64
CA ILE A 37 -10.79 5.78 -1.66
C ILE A 37 -10.23 5.78 -3.10
N PHE A 38 -11.08 5.47 -4.09
CA PHE A 38 -10.68 5.34 -5.50
C PHE A 38 -10.85 6.63 -6.29
N ASP A 39 -11.88 7.40 -5.96
CA ASP A 39 -12.19 8.63 -6.69
C ASP A 39 -11.18 9.75 -6.43
N LYS A 40 -10.56 9.76 -5.24
CA LYS A 40 -9.52 10.72 -4.84
C LYS A 40 -8.38 9.97 -4.14
N PRO A 41 -7.37 9.50 -4.89
CA PRO A 41 -6.30 8.71 -4.30
C PRO A 41 -5.30 9.61 -3.57
N LEU A 42 -5.72 10.13 -2.41
CA LEU A 42 -4.96 11.04 -1.55
C LEU A 42 -3.57 10.49 -1.19
N HIS A 43 -3.44 9.16 -1.15
CA HIS A 43 -2.16 8.49 -0.90
C HIS A 43 -1.11 8.80 -1.97
N PHE A 44 -1.46 8.93 -3.25
CA PHE A 44 -0.50 9.31 -4.29
C PHE A 44 -0.02 10.74 -4.12
N ASP A 45 -0.93 11.67 -3.81
CA ASP A 45 -0.59 13.07 -3.60
C ASP A 45 0.34 13.24 -2.37
N VAL A 46 0.06 12.51 -1.30
CA VAL A 46 0.91 12.52 -0.09
C VAL A 46 2.30 11.98 -0.40
N VAL A 47 2.42 10.85 -1.09
CA VAL A 47 3.73 10.28 -1.45
C VAL A 47 4.49 11.24 -2.36
N ARG A 48 3.83 11.78 -3.39
CA ARG A 48 4.45 12.73 -4.32
C ARG A 48 4.93 13.99 -3.62
N LYS A 49 4.15 14.50 -2.67
CA LYS A 49 4.44 15.77 -1.98
C LYS A 49 5.43 15.64 -0.83
N TYR A 50 5.40 14.53 -0.09
CA TYR A 50 6.12 14.38 1.19
C TYR A 50 7.10 13.20 1.24
N MET A 51 7.23 12.40 0.17
CA MET A 51 8.14 11.26 0.13
C MET A 51 9.02 11.23 -1.13
N MET A 52 8.66 11.93 -2.21
CA MET A 52 9.43 11.93 -3.46
C MET A 52 10.47 13.07 -3.56
N ASN A 53 10.45 14.06 -2.66
CA ASN A 53 11.47 15.10 -2.69
C ASN A 53 12.80 14.55 -2.16
N ARG A 54 13.92 15.04 -2.72
CA ARG A 54 15.27 14.61 -2.33
C ARG A 54 15.52 14.67 -0.82
N LYS A 55 15.02 15.70 -0.12
CA LYS A 55 15.21 15.87 1.32
C LYS A 55 14.52 14.76 2.12
N ASP A 56 13.30 14.42 1.74
CA ASP A 56 12.48 13.41 2.42
C ASP A 56 13.08 12.01 2.20
N VAL A 57 13.51 11.72 0.97
CA VAL A 57 14.20 10.46 0.63
C VAL A 57 15.48 10.29 1.44
N VAL A 58 16.32 11.34 1.54
CA VAL A 58 17.57 11.28 2.32
C VAL A 58 17.29 11.07 3.81
N ALA A 59 16.21 11.64 4.35
CA ALA A 59 15.83 11.46 5.74
C ALA A 59 15.32 10.04 6.04
N LEU A 60 14.62 9.41 5.09
CA LEU A 60 14.06 8.07 5.24
C LEU A 60 15.05 6.94 4.92
N ALA A 61 16.09 7.23 4.14
CA ALA A 61 17.05 6.22 3.67
C ALA A 61 17.72 5.39 4.79
N PRO A 62 18.16 5.96 5.94
CA PRO A 62 18.77 5.17 7.00
C PRO A 62 17.78 4.16 7.61
N GLN A 63 16.54 4.61 7.87
CA GLN A 63 15.50 3.75 8.41
C GLN A 63 15.16 2.60 7.44
N LEU A 64 15.09 2.91 6.14
CA LEU A 64 14.83 1.91 5.13
C LEU A 64 15.98 0.90 5.01
N TYR A 65 17.23 1.36 5.09
CA TYR A 65 18.41 0.50 5.08
C TYR A 65 18.39 -0.48 6.25
N ASP A 66 18.17 0.00 7.47
CA ASP A 66 18.14 -0.83 8.68
C ASP A 66 17.03 -1.89 8.60
N GLU A 67 15.85 -1.52 8.07
CA GLU A 67 14.75 -2.47 7.94
C GLU A 67 15.00 -3.50 6.84
N ILE A 68 15.57 -3.09 5.70
CA ILE A 68 15.94 -4.02 4.62
C ILE A 68 16.99 -5.00 5.15
N ASP A 69 18.08 -4.54 5.76
CA ASP A 69 19.13 -5.42 6.31
C ASP A 69 18.53 -6.43 7.31
N ALA A 70 17.67 -5.97 8.22
CA ALA A 70 17.00 -6.84 9.19
C ALA A 70 16.13 -7.91 8.53
N VAL A 71 15.36 -7.56 7.50
CA VAL A 71 14.50 -8.54 6.79
C VAL A 71 15.32 -9.55 6.00
N PHE A 72 16.38 -9.09 5.34
CA PHE A 72 17.27 -9.97 4.59
C PHE A 72 17.93 -10.99 5.52
N ARG A 73 18.45 -10.55 6.67
CA ARG A 73 19.01 -11.45 7.69
C ARG A 73 18.00 -12.44 8.25
N GLU A 74 16.76 -12.00 8.48
CA GLU A 74 15.70 -12.88 8.99
C GLU A 74 15.32 -13.99 8.01
N TYR A 75 15.29 -13.68 6.70
CA TYR A 75 14.73 -14.60 5.70
C TYR A 75 15.77 -15.41 4.91
N TRP A 76 16.93 -14.81 4.60
CA TRP A 76 18.04 -15.52 3.97
C TRP A 76 19.03 -16.10 5.00
N GLY A 77 19.05 -15.57 6.22
CA GLY A 77 20.04 -15.94 7.23
C GLY A 77 21.43 -15.38 6.94
N ASP A 78 22.33 -15.56 7.90
CA ASP A 78 23.75 -15.17 7.80
C ASP A 78 24.65 -16.39 7.54
N SER A 79 24.07 -17.52 7.13
CA SER A 79 24.80 -18.77 6.92
C SER A 79 25.61 -18.72 5.62
N ALA A 80 26.85 -19.20 5.66
CA ALA A 80 27.66 -19.43 4.47
C ALA A 80 27.24 -20.70 3.70
N GLU A 81 26.39 -21.53 4.29
CA GLU A 81 25.89 -22.77 3.69
C GLU A 81 24.80 -22.50 2.65
N TRP A 82 24.78 -23.29 1.57
CA TRP A 82 23.78 -23.16 0.52
C TRP A 82 22.39 -23.53 1.04
N THR A 83 21.43 -22.63 0.88
CA THR A 83 20.03 -22.85 1.26
C THR A 83 19.09 -22.49 0.12
N THR A 84 17.97 -23.21 0.01
CA THR A 84 16.93 -22.89 -0.95
C THR A 84 15.93 -21.94 -0.30
N VAL A 85 15.80 -20.74 -0.85
CA VAL A 85 14.90 -19.70 -0.34
C VAL A 85 13.87 -19.36 -1.41
N ASN A 86 12.61 -19.19 -1.02
CA ASN A 86 11.58 -18.72 -1.93
C ASN A 86 11.75 -17.21 -2.15
N SER A 87 12.31 -16.84 -3.31
CA SER A 87 12.59 -15.43 -3.64
C SER A 87 11.34 -14.57 -3.70
N TRP A 88 10.20 -15.12 -4.14
CA TRP A 88 8.94 -14.38 -4.18
C TRP A 88 8.48 -13.96 -2.78
N HIS A 89 8.47 -14.91 -1.83
CA HIS A 89 8.12 -14.62 -0.45
C HIS A 89 9.14 -13.69 0.23
N ALA A 90 10.43 -13.83 -0.08
CA ALA A 90 11.46 -12.93 0.42
C ALA A 90 11.20 -11.49 -0.04
N CYS A 91 11.01 -11.28 -1.35
CA CYS A 91 10.74 -9.97 -1.93
C CYS A 91 9.44 -9.34 -1.39
N ASP A 92 8.35 -10.11 -1.34
CA ASP A 92 7.07 -9.66 -0.78
C ASP A 92 7.23 -9.14 0.66
N ARG A 93 7.97 -9.88 1.51
CA ARG A 93 8.25 -9.47 2.88
C ARG A 93 9.11 -8.22 2.97
N VAL A 94 10.20 -8.15 2.20
CA VAL A 94 11.09 -6.98 2.16
C VAL A 94 10.29 -5.74 1.75
N ILE A 95 9.52 -5.81 0.66
CA ILE A 95 8.74 -4.69 0.15
C ILE A 95 7.70 -4.25 1.17
N THR A 96 6.94 -5.20 1.73
CA THR A 96 5.85 -4.87 2.64
C THR A 96 6.39 -4.28 3.95
N ARG A 97 7.49 -4.81 4.53
CA ARG A 97 8.11 -4.25 5.75
C ARG A 97 8.80 -2.91 5.51
N ALA A 98 9.47 -2.75 4.38
CA ALA A 98 10.02 -1.46 3.96
C ALA A 98 8.92 -0.39 3.89
N ALA A 99 7.82 -0.69 3.19
CA ALA A 99 6.70 0.24 3.05
C ALA A 99 6.04 0.58 4.40
N THR A 100 5.75 -0.42 5.23
CA THR A 100 5.11 -0.18 6.53
C THR A 100 6.03 0.54 7.51
N SER A 101 7.36 0.38 7.43
CA SER A 101 8.31 1.09 8.29
C SER A 101 8.28 2.59 8.03
N ILE A 102 8.20 2.99 6.76
CA ILE A 102 8.11 4.40 6.35
C ILE A 102 6.72 4.96 6.68
N LEU A 103 5.66 4.21 6.41
CA LEU A 103 4.28 4.71 6.53
C LEU A 103 3.77 4.75 7.97
N ILE A 104 4.05 3.73 8.77
CA ILE A 104 3.50 3.54 10.12
C ILE A 104 4.55 3.92 11.18
N GLY A 105 5.82 3.61 10.90
CA GLY A 105 6.92 3.75 11.86
C GLY A 105 7.03 2.56 12.81
N LEU A 106 8.14 2.54 13.55
CA LEU A 106 8.40 1.54 14.59
C LEU A 106 7.61 1.87 15.88
N PRO A 107 7.22 0.86 16.69
CA PRO A 107 7.45 -0.58 16.49
C PRO A 107 6.35 -1.27 15.66
N THR A 108 5.24 -0.59 15.35
CA THR A 108 4.04 -1.20 14.76
C THR A 108 4.29 -1.86 13.39
N CYS A 109 5.29 -1.39 12.64
CA CYS A 109 5.76 -2.05 11.41
C CYS A 109 6.13 -3.53 11.58
N ARG A 110 6.58 -3.95 12.77
CA ARG A 110 7.05 -5.31 13.06
C ARG A 110 6.00 -6.19 13.73
N ASP A 111 4.80 -5.66 13.97
CA ASP A 111 3.73 -6.43 14.60
C ASP A 111 3.12 -7.41 13.58
N PRO A 112 3.30 -8.74 13.76
CA PRO A 112 2.72 -9.73 12.86
C PRO A 112 1.18 -9.65 12.84
N ALA A 113 0.55 -9.12 13.90
CA ALA A 113 -0.90 -8.94 13.95
C ALA A 113 -1.41 -7.94 12.90
N PHE A 114 -0.57 -7.00 12.46
CA PHE A 114 -0.91 -6.08 11.39
C PHE A 114 -0.45 -6.57 10.02
N PHE A 115 0.79 -7.07 9.94
CA PHE A 115 1.41 -7.44 8.68
C PHE A 115 0.72 -8.63 8.01
N GLU A 116 0.38 -9.67 8.77
CA GLU A 116 -0.17 -10.90 8.19
C GLU A 116 -1.56 -10.66 7.58
N PRO A 117 -2.52 -9.97 8.25
CA PRO A 117 -3.77 -9.61 7.61
C PRO A 117 -3.60 -8.69 6.38
N ALA A 118 -2.63 -7.78 6.41
CA ALA A 118 -2.37 -6.88 5.28
C ALA A 118 -1.86 -7.65 4.05
N ARG A 119 -0.98 -8.63 4.27
CA ARG A 119 -0.47 -9.52 3.24
C ARG A 119 -1.57 -10.40 2.67
N GLN A 120 -2.36 -11.05 3.53
CA GLN A 120 -3.50 -11.86 3.10
C GLN A 120 -4.51 -11.02 2.31
N PHE A 121 -4.78 -9.78 2.73
CA PHE A 121 -5.59 -8.86 1.96
C PHE A 121 -5.03 -8.65 0.54
N ALA A 122 -3.73 -8.37 0.40
CA ALA A 122 -3.09 -8.19 -0.90
C ALA A 122 -3.19 -9.45 -1.79
N ASP A 123 -2.92 -10.63 -1.23
CA ASP A 123 -3.00 -11.91 -1.94
C ASP A 123 -4.44 -12.17 -2.45
N PHE A 124 -5.45 -11.97 -1.60
CA PHE A 124 -6.86 -12.15 -1.98
C PHE A 124 -7.36 -11.09 -2.96
N VAL A 125 -6.85 -9.85 -2.89
CA VAL A 125 -7.13 -8.82 -3.90
C VAL A 125 -6.58 -9.25 -5.25
N MET A 126 -5.34 -9.75 -5.30
CA MET A 126 -4.73 -10.20 -6.55
C MET A 126 -5.46 -11.40 -7.14
N ALA A 127 -5.69 -12.44 -6.34
CA ALA A 127 -6.43 -13.63 -6.78
C ALA A 127 -7.87 -13.29 -7.19
N GLY A 128 -8.55 -12.45 -6.41
CA GLY A 128 -9.91 -12.03 -6.69
C GLY A 128 -10.01 -11.17 -7.96
N THR A 129 -9.02 -10.32 -8.22
CA THR A 129 -8.92 -9.52 -9.45
C THR A 129 -8.87 -10.43 -10.67
N VAL A 130 -7.98 -11.42 -10.66
CA VAL A 130 -7.85 -12.41 -11.75
C VAL A 130 -9.18 -13.15 -11.93
N GLY A 131 -9.75 -13.65 -10.84
CA GLY A 131 -11.04 -14.36 -10.86
C GLY A 131 -12.17 -13.52 -11.48
N ILE A 132 -12.33 -12.27 -11.04
CA ILE A 132 -13.39 -11.37 -11.53
C ILE A 132 -13.15 -11.00 -13.01
N ASN A 133 -11.91 -10.75 -13.41
CA ASN A 133 -11.60 -10.39 -14.79
C ASN A 133 -11.86 -11.54 -15.77
N CYS A 134 -11.69 -12.80 -15.35
CA CYS A 134 -12.04 -13.97 -16.16
C CYS A 134 -13.55 -14.17 -16.34
N LEU A 135 -14.40 -13.53 -15.54
CA LEU A 135 -15.85 -13.65 -15.64
C LEU A 135 -16.43 -12.70 -16.69
N PRO A 136 -17.50 -13.09 -17.41
CA PRO A 136 -18.26 -12.18 -18.25
C PRO A 136 -18.99 -11.11 -17.41
N PRO A 137 -19.29 -9.92 -17.98
CA PRO A 137 -19.77 -8.76 -17.21
C PRO A 137 -21.02 -9.00 -16.35
N PHE A 138 -21.94 -9.86 -16.79
CA PHE A 138 -23.15 -10.18 -16.02
C PHE A 138 -22.86 -11.03 -14.78
N LEU A 139 -21.90 -11.98 -14.87
CA LEU A 139 -21.48 -12.79 -13.73
C LEU A 139 -20.66 -11.99 -12.72
N ARG A 140 -19.91 -10.97 -13.18
CA ARG A 140 -19.11 -10.11 -12.28
C ARG A 140 -19.98 -9.45 -11.19
N ARG A 141 -21.19 -9.01 -11.53
CA ARG A 141 -22.11 -8.38 -10.55
C ARG A 141 -22.58 -9.34 -9.46
N VAL A 142 -22.74 -10.63 -9.78
CA VAL A 142 -23.26 -11.64 -8.84
C VAL A 142 -22.12 -12.33 -8.08
N VAL A 143 -21.09 -12.76 -8.80
CA VAL A 143 -19.98 -13.57 -8.27
C VAL A 143 -18.86 -12.68 -7.72
N GLY A 144 -18.67 -11.47 -8.24
CA GLY A 144 -17.62 -10.55 -7.79
C GLY A 144 -17.66 -10.24 -6.29
N PRO A 145 -18.82 -9.89 -5.71
CA PRO A 145 -18.94 -9.70 -4.26
C PRO A 145 -18.60 -10.95 -3.44
N LEU A 146 -18.91 -12.15 -3.95
CA LEU A 146 -18.61 -13.42 -3.28
C LEU A 146 -17.11 -13.73 -3.29
N VAL A 147 -16.46 -13.55 -4.45
CA VAL A 147 -15.01 -13.70 -4.61
C VAL A 147 -14.24 -12.70 -3.74
N ALA A 148 -14.81 -11.52 -3.51
CA ALA A 148 -14.21 -10.48 -2.69
C ALA A 148 -14.38 -10.67 -1.17
N LEU A 149 -15.17 -11.64 -0.69
CA LEU A 149 -15.43 -11.82 0.75
C LEU A 149 -14.16 -12.01 1.59
N PRO A 150 -13.19 -12.86 1.20
CA PRO A 150 -11.96 -13.01 1.95
C PRO A 150 -11.15 -11.70 2.03
N ALA A 151 -11.04 -10.98 0.91
CA ALA A 151 -10.37 -9.68 0.87
C ALA A 151 -11.05 -8.69 1.84
N ARG A 152 -12.39 -8.61 1.82
CA ARG A 152 -13.16 -7.74 2.75
C ARG A 152 -12.96 -8.10 4.22
N TYR A 153 -12.84 -9.39 4.53
CA TYR A 153 -12.55 -9.87 5.88
C TYR A 153 -11.18 -9.38 6.37
N TYR A 154 -10.12 -9.61 5.60
CA TYR A 154 -8.77 -9.18 5.98
C TYR A 154 -8.64 -7.65 6.00
N HIS A 155 -9.29 -6.94 5.07
CA HIS A 155 -9.39 -5.49 5.10
C HIS A 155 -9.96 -4.98 6.44
N THR A 156 -11.02 -5.61 6.94
CA THR A 156 -11.62 -5.25 8.23
C THR A 156 -10.68 -5.54 9.40
N GLN A 157 -9.89 -6.62 9.36
CA GLN A 157 -8.87 -6.89 10.38
C GLN A 157 -7.77 -5.82 10.38
N CYS A 158 -7.29 -5.39 9.20
CA CYS A 158 -6.35 -4.29 9.10
C CYS A 158 -6.92 -2.99 9.68
N LEU A 159 -8.19 -2.67 9.37
CA LEU A 159 -8.84 -1.47 9.89
C LEU A 159 -8.98 -1.46 11.42
N LYS A 160 -9.22 -2.61 12.05
CA LYS A 160 -9.27 -2.70 13.52
C LYS A 160 -7.97 -2.25 14.20
N ILE A 161 -6.83 -2.39 13.52
CA ILE A 161 -5.52 -1.98 14.03
C ILE A 161 -5.17 -0.56 13.57
N LEU A 162 -5.39 -0.24 12.30
CA LEU A 162 -5.03 1.06 11.72
C LEU A 162 -5.88 2.21 12.25
N VAL A 163 -7.20 2.02 12.40
CA VAL A 163 -8.10 3.08 12.86
C VAL A 163 -7.70 3.63 14.24
N PRO A 164 -7.51 2.81 15.29
CA PRO A 164 -7.08 3.33 16.59
C PRO A 164 -5.67 3.94 16.53
N PHE A 165 -4.76 3.36 15.73
CA PHE A 165 -3.42 3.91 15.53
C PHE A 165 -3.45 5.32 14.92
N ILE A 166 -4.22 5.51 13.84
CA ILE A 166 -4.39 6.81 13.17
C ILE A 166 -5.04 7.82 14.12
N LYS A 167 -6.10 7.43 14.84
CA LYS A 167 -6.73 8.31 15.84
C LYS A 167 -5.75 8.78 16.91
N LYS A 168 -4.91 7.87 17.42
CA LYS A 168 -3.85 8.21 18.38
C LYS A 168 -2.83 9.19 17.78
N ARG A 169 -2.40 8.98 16.54
CA ARG A 169 -1.47 9.89 15.83
C ARG A 169 -2.07 11.28 15.64
N ILE A 170 -3.34 11.37 15.25
CA ILE A 170 -4.05 12.65 15.09
C ILE A 170 -4.14 13.37 16.43
N SER A 171 -4.56 12.69 17.50
CA SER A 171 -4.64 13.28 18.83
C SER A 171 -3.28 13.77 19.35
N MET A 172 -2.21 12.99 19.19
CA MET A 172 -0.86 13.44 19.57
C MET A 172 -0.39 14.66 18.78
N TRP A 173 -0.77 14.75 17.51
CA TRP A 173 -0.46 15.91 16.66
C TRP A 173 -1.26 17.14 17.10
N GLU A 174 -2.55 17.00 17.39
CA GLU A 174 -3.41 18.07 17.92
C GLU A 174 -2.91 18.59 19.26
N ASP A 175 -2.54 17.69 20.19
CA ASP A 175 -1.97 18.06 21.50
C ASP A 175 -0.67 18.84 21.36
N LYS A 176 0.23 18.39 20.47
CA LYS A 176 1.49 19.09 20.19
C LYS A 176 1.21 20.46 19.57
N ARG A 177 0.26 20.54 18.65
CA ARG A 177 -0.14 21.78 17.99
C ARG A 177 -0.73 22.79 18.97
N GLN A 178 -1.53 22.33 19.94
CA GLN A 178 -2.10 23.17 20.97
C GLN A 178 -1.02 23.72 21.92
N LYS A 179 -0.01 22.91 22.26
CA LYS A 179 1.16 23.35 23.05
C LYS A 179 2.02 24.37 22.29
N GLU A 180 2.10 24.27 20.97
CA GLU A 180 2.86 25.17 20.10
C GLU A 180 2.06 26.40 19.61
N GLY A 181 0.76 26.49 19.94
CA GLY A 181 -0.07 27.67 19.66
C GLY A 181 -0.43 27.91 18.18
N ILE A 182 -0.43 26.88 17.33
CA ILE A 182 -0.65 27.04 15.88
C ILE A 182 -2.17 27.05 15.55
N PRO A 183 -2.71 28.12 14.89
CA PRO A 183 -4.15 28.26 14.62
C PRO A 183 -4.70 27.30 13.55
N VAL A 184 -6.03 27.11 13.55
CA VAL A 184 -6.72 25.95 12.95
C VAL A 184 -6.93 26.02 11.42
N GLY A 185 -6.86 27.18 10.78
CA GLY A 185 -7.34 27.33 9.40
C GLY A 185 -6.23 27.37 8.35
N PHE A 186 -5.99 26.27 7.62
CA PHE A 186 -5.32 26.33 6.30
C PHE A 186 -5.55 25.10 5.39
N LEU A 187 -6.63 24.34 5.56
CA LEU A 187 -6.99 23.23 4.64
C LEU A 187 -8.51 23.09 4.48
N THR A 188 -9.17 24.18 4.09
CA THR A 188 -10.46 24.12 3.38
C THR A 188 -10.26 24.62 1.96
#